data_AF-A0A0Q9PV24-F1
#
_entry.id   AF-A0A0Q9PV24-F1
#
_cell.length_a   1.000
_cell.length_b   1.000
_cell.length_c   1.000
_cell.angle_alpha   90.00
_cell.angle_beta   90.00
_cell.angle_gamma   90.00
#
_symmetry.space_group_name_H-M   'P 1'
#
loop_
_entity.id
_entity.type
_entity.pdbx_description
1 polymer ?
#
loop_
_entity_poly.entity_id
_entity_poly.type
_entity_poly.pdbx_seq_one_letter_code
_entity_poly.pdbx_strand_id
1 'polypeptide(L)'
;MSAERALRQCHAQALLDGLHPQHCGNFPAALHERARHSALGRRHLTRAALARAPALFEPDQERWQAWQDDQPWLLWPQPRLMDFTRELGALSLAPALRVVLERNAVLFLREAVGAELWRLVQAADPWRGRASETIRLMGNALLQRCGHDAAALRSSLFERGKIEFLGHAERAGGVLAARLGLAYAAIPAEPCARECWLPADAVAQRLAHYVGLAAEVAGDDEAEPAA
;
A
#
# COMPACT_ATOMS: atom_id res chain seq x y z
N MET A 1 -29.09 -5.24 19.00
CA MET A 1 -27.96 -4.32 18.66
C MET A 1 -28.38 -3.53 17.43
N SER A 2 -28.21 -2.20 17.41
CA SER A 2 -28.55 -1.38 16.23
C SER A 2 -27.55 -1.67 15.09
N ALA A 3 -28.03 -1.70 13.84
CA ALA A 3 -27.22 -1.94 12.64
C ALA A 3 -26.05 -0.94 12.50
N GLU A 4 -26.26 0.29 12.95
CA GLU A 4 -25.25 1.36 12.98
C GLU A 4 -24.06 1.01 13.88
N ARG A 5 -24.31 0.34 15.01
CA ARG A 5 -23.26 -0.10 15.95
C ARG A 5 -22.44 -1.25 15.38
N ALA A 6 -23.08 -2.14 14.62
CA ALA A 6 -22.39 -3.24 13.93
C ALA A 6 -21.46 -2.71 12.82
N LEU A 7 -21.95 -1.77 12.00
CA LEU A 7 -21.15 -1.13 10.95
C LEU A 7 -19.93 -0.40 11.52
N ARG A 8 -20.10 0.39 12.59
CA ARG A 8 -18.96 1.05 13.29
C ARG A 8 -17.91 0.05 13.75
N GLN A 9 -18.36 -1.10 14.26
CA GLN A 9 -17.47 -2.14 14.73
C GLN A 9 -16.70 -2.80 13.58
N CYS A 10 -17.35 -3.04 12.43
CA CYS A 10 -16.69 -3.53 11.21
C CYS A 10 -15.64 -2.55 10.68
N HIS A 11 -15.94 -1.24 10.66
CA HIS A 11 -15.00 -0.22 10.18
C HIS A 11 -13.79 -0.07 11.08
N ALA A 12 -14.01 -0.06 12.40
CA ALA A 12 -12.94 -0.07 13.37
C ALA A 12 -12.07 -1.33 13.23
N GLN A 13 -12.67 -2.48 12.91
CA GLN A 13 -11.95 -3.74 12.72
C GLN A 13 -11.05 -3.70 11.48
N ALA A 14 -11.56 -3.25 10.33
CA ALA A 14 -10.77 -3.09 9.12
C ALA A 14 -9.55 -2.18 9.31
N LEU A 15 -9.72 -1.06 10.03
CA LEU A 15 -8.61 -0.15 10.35
C LEU A 15 -7.54 -0.82 11.22
N LEU A 16 -7.92 -1.72 12.13
CA LEU A 16 -6.98 -2.43 12.99
C LEU A 16 -6.19 -3.48 12.24
N ASP A 17 -6.80 -4.14 11.27
CA ASP A 17 -6.14 -5.14 10.44
C ASP A 17 -5.08 -4.50 9.53
N GLY A 18 -5.29 -3.23 9.13
CA GLY A 18 -4.31 -2.41 8.40
C GLY A 18 -3.24 -1.72 9.26
N LEU A 19 -3.41 -1.65 10.59
CA LEU A 19 -2.60 -0.82 11.49
C LEU A 19 -1.19 -1.37 11.73
N HIS A 20 -0.16 -0.52 11.68
CA HIS A 20 1.20 -0.92 12.04
C HIS A 20 1.35 -1.21 13.55
N PRO A 21 2.01 -2.32 13.95
CA PRO A 21 2.30 -2.69 15.34
C PRO A 21 2.71 -1.57 16.29
N GLN A 22 3.56 -0.65 15.83
CA GLN A 22 4.06 0.45 16.66
C GLN A 22 2.98 1.41 17.18
N HIS A 23 1.83 1.46 16.49
CA HIS A 23 0.71 2.36 16.82
C HIS A 23 -0.24 1.69 17.83
N CYS A 24 0.00 0.43 18.18
CA CYS A 24 -0.74 -0.32 19.19
C CYS A 24 -0.23 -0.08 20.63
N GLY A 25 0.56 0.96 20.86
CA GLY A 25 1.12 1.30 22.18
C GLY A 25 2.22 0.32 22.62
N ASN A 26 2.34 0.09 23.93
CA ASN A 26 3.35 -0.79 24.52
C ASN A 26 2.98 -2.29 24.45
N PHE A 27 2.08 -2.67 23.54
CA PHE A 27 1.66 -4.06 23.44
C PHE A 27 2.81 -4.92 22.87
N PRO A 28 3.09 -6.11 23.45
CA PRO A 28 4.21 -6.92 23.00
C PRO A 28 4.07 -7.33 21.53
N ALA A 29 5.09 -7.06 20.71
CA ALA A 29 5.07 -7.35 19.28
C ALA A 29 4.77 -8.83 18.99
N ALA A 30 5.32 -9.75 19.81
CA ALA A 30 5.09 -11.19 19.70
C ALA A 30 3.62 -11.63 19.88
N LEU A 31 2.78 -10.76 20.48
CA LEU A 31 1.37 -11.05 20.73
C LEU A 31 0.44 -10.32 19.75
N HIS A 32 0.93 -9.44 18.87
CA HIS A 32 0.07 -8.64 18.00
C HIS A 32 -0.79 -9.50 17.08
N GLU A 33 -0.20 -10.49 16.41
CA GLU A 33 -0.95 -11.38 15.54
C GLU A 33 -2.02 -12.15 16.33
N ARG A 34 -1.67 -12.72 17.47
CA ARG A 34 -2.64 -13.41 18.34
C ARG A 34 -3.76 -12.47 18.83
N ALA A 35 -3.41 -11.22 19.11
CA ALA A 35 -4.37 -10.21 19.55
C ALA A 35 -5.33 -9.79 18.42
N ARG A 36 -4.86 -9.69 17.18
CA ARG A 36 -5.70 -9.44 15.98
C ARG A 36 -6.76 -10.52 15.79
N HIS A 37 -6.46 -11.77 16.15
CA HIS A 37 -7.39 -12.89 16.04
C HIS A 37 -8.29 -13.11 17.27
N SER A 38 -8.07 -12.39 18.38
CA SER A 38 -8.84 -12.54 19.63
C SER A 38 -9.78 -11.35 19.87
N ALA A 39 -11.00 -11.61 20.35
CA ALA A 39 -11.95 -10.55 20.68
C ALA A 39 -11.44 -9.56 21.75
N LEU A 40 -10.77 -10.06 22.80
CA LEU A 40 -10.18 -9.22 23.85
C LEU A 40 -8.93 -8.49 23.35
N GLY A 41 -8.09 -9.18 22.58
CA GLY A 41 -6.90 -8.59 21.96
C GLY A 41 -7.28 -7.42 21.06
N ARG A 42 -8.22 -7.62 20.14
CA ARG A 42 -8.74 -6.57 19.26
C ARG A 42 -9.26 -5.36 20.04
N ARG A 43 -10.03 -5.56 21.11
CA ARG A 43 -10.49 -4.45 21.96
C ARG A 43 -9.34 -3.65 22.57
N HIS A 44 -8.27 -4.31 23.00
CA HIS A 44 -7.08 -3.63 23.52
C HIS A 44 -6.35 -2.83 22.44
N LEU A 45 -6.12 -3.45 21.26
CA LEU A 45 -5.47 -2.77 20.13
C LEU A 45 -6.29 -1.56 19.68
N THR A 46 -7.62 -1.70 19.61
CA THR A 46 -8.54 -0.60 19.27
C THR A 46 -8.37 0.57 20.21
N ARG A 47 -8.38 0.32 21.53
CA ARG A 47 -8.25 1.38 22.54
C ARG A 47 -6.88 2.07 22.46
N ALA A 48 -5.81 1.30 22.24
CA ALA A 48 -4.47 1.86 22.12
C ALA A 48 -4.33 2.76 20.87
N ALA A 49 -4.88 2.31 19.73
CA ALA A 49 -4.89 3.08 18.49
C ALA A 49 -5.75 4.35 18.60
N LEU A 50 -6.96 4.23 19.17
CA LEU A 50 -7.86 5.34 19.47
C LEU A 50 -7.21 6.40 20.35
N ALA A 51 -6.48 5.99 21.40
CA ALA A 51 -5.82 6.91 22.31
C ALA A 51 -4.70 7.72 21.62
N ARG A 52 -4.06 7.17 20.58
CA ARG A 52 -2.99 7.85 19.84
C ARG A 52 -3.49 8.77 18.74
N ALA A 53 -4.59 8.41 18.07
CA ALA A 53 -5.09 9.15 16.92
C ALA A 53 -6.63 9.19 16.86
N PRO A 54 -7.29 9.80 17.88
CA PRO A 54 -8.75 9.70 18.03
C PRO A 54 -9.51 10.22 16.79
N ALA A 55 -9.06 11.32 16.20
CA ALA A 55 -9.66 11.92 15.01
C ALA A 55 -9.64 11.01 13.75
N LEU A 56 -8.73 10.03 13.68
CA LEU A 56 -8.66 9.09 12.55
C LEU A 56 -9.63 7.92 12.67
N PHE A 57 -10.21 7.72 13.85
CA PHE A 57 -11.21 6.70 14.11
C PHE A 57 -12.59 7.30 14.37
N GLU A 58 -12.75 8.62 14.26
CA GLU A 58 -14.06 9.26 14.36
C GLU A 58 -14.96 8.83 13.18
N PRO A 59 -16.24 8.55 13.46
CA PRO A 59 -17.16 7.96 12.51
C PRO A 59 -17.78 9.05 11.64
N ASP A 60 -17.08 9.48 10.59
CA ASP A 60 -17.74 10.16 9.47
C ASP A 60 -18.43 9.09 8.60
N GLN A 61 -19.52 8.52 9.12
CA GLN A 61 -20.16 7.32 8.57
C GLN A 61 -20.69 7.52 7.16
N GLU A 62 -21.20 8.71 6.86
CA GLU A 62 -21.72 9.06 5.53
C GLU A 62 -20.59 9.05 4.50
N ARG A 63 -19.38 9.46 4.89
CA ARG A 63 -18.22 9.47 4.00
C ARG A 63 -17.53 8.12 3.92
N TRP A 64 -17.70 7.27 4.92
CA TRP A 64 -17.03 5.98 4.96
C TRP A 64 -17.49 5.05 3.83
N GLN A 65 -18.80 4.98 3.56
CA GLN A 65 -19.31 4.14 2.47
C GLN A 65 -18.79 4.64 1.12
N ALA A 66 -18.89 5.96 0.87
CA ALA A 66 -18.36 6.58 -0.34
C ALA A 66 -16.84 6.33 -0.50
N TRP A 67 -16.07 6.41 0.60
CA TRP A 67 -14.65 6.09 0.56
C TRP A 67 -14.37 4.62 0.29
N GLN A 68 -15.18 3.68 0.80
CA GLN A 68 -14.98 2.26 0.50
C GLN A 68 -15.17 1.94 -0.98
N ASP A 69 -16.20 2.54 -1.58
CA ASP A 69 -16.52 2.33 -2.99
C ASP A 69 -15.37 2.83 -3.89
N ASP A 70 -14.76 3.96 -3.53
CA ASP A 70 -13.65 4.57 -4.28
C ASP A 70 -12.25 4.05 -3.88
N GLN A 71 -12.07 3.56 -2.65
CA GLN A 71 -10.79 3.23 -2.03
C GLN A 71 -10.82 1.82 -1.41
N PRO A 72 -10.75 0.76 -2.24
CA PRO A 72 -10.89 -0.63 -1.80
C PRO A 72 -9.80 -1.06 -0.79
N TRP A 73 -8.67 -0.36 -0.79
CA TRP A 73 -7.55 -0.62 0.13
C TRP A 73 -7.85 -0.28 1.59
N LEU A 74 -8.93 0.47 1.88
CA LEU A 74 -9.33 0.77 3.26
C LEU A 74 -9.67 -0.47 4.09
N LEU A 75 -10.02 -1.57 3.41
CA LEU A 75 -10.34 -2.86 4.03
C LEU A 75 -9.18 -3.85 3.98
N TRP A 76 -8.05 -3.48 3.40
CA TRP A 76 -6.95 -4.42 3.22
C TRP A 76 -6.17 -4.64 4.52
N PRO A 77 -5.80 -5.90 4.83
CA PRO A 77 -4.92 -6.16 5.95
C PRO A 77 -3.52 -5.59 5.66
N GLN A 78 -2.76 -5.32 6.71
CA GLN A 78 -1.47 -4.67 6.62
C GLN A 78 -0.50 -5.34 5.61
N PRO A 79 -0.35 -6.68 5.56
CA PRO A 79 0.57 -7.30 4.59
C PRO A 79 0.22 -6.94 3.15
N ARG A 80 -1.06 -6.92 2.79
CA ARG A 80 -1.53 -6.56 1.45
C ARG A 80 -1.26 -5.09 1.13
N LEU A 81 -1.41 -4.20 2.10
CA LEU A 81 -1.00 -2.79 1.97
C LEU A 81 0.51 -2.69 1.70
N MET A 82 1.34 -3.48 2.40
CA MET A 82 2.80 -3.47 2.20
C MET A 82 3.20 -4.02 0.84
N ASP A 83 2.55 -5.09 0.38
CA ASP A 83 2.80 -5.67 -0.95
C ASP A 83 2.47 -4.68 -2.06
N PHE A 84 1.30 -4.04 -1.96
CA PHE A 84 0.91 -2.98 -2.90
C PHE A 84 1.88 -1.78 -2.85
N THR A 85 2.35 -1.42 -1.67
CA THR A 85 3.38 -0.36 -1.50
C THR A 85 4.66 -0.73 -2.25
N ARG A 86 5.17 -1.96 -2.12
CA ARG A 86 6.37 -2.42 -2.85
C ARG A 86 6.14 -2.39 -4.36
N GLU A 87 4.94 -2.77 -4.79
CA GLU A 87 4.55 -2.73 -6.20
C GLU A 87 4.65 -1.31 -6.77
N LEU A 88 4.04 -0.33 -6.11
CA LEU A 88 4.07 1.07 -6.50
C LEU A 88 5.50 1.61 -6.55
N GLY A 89 6.33 1.23 -5.58
CA GLY A 89 7.75 1.59 -5.55
C GLY A 89 8.51 1.08 -6.76
N ALA A 90 8.31 -0.20 -7.11
CA ALA A 90 8.92 -0.82 -8.29
C ALA A 90 8.43 -0.16 -9.59
N LEU A 91 7.12 0.07 -9.72
CA LEU A 91 6.52 0.73 -10.87
C LEU A 91 7.07 2.16 -11.07
N SER A 92 7.22 2.93 -9.99
CA SER A 92 7.77 4.29 -10.03
C SER A 92 9.19 4.34 -10.60
N LEU A 93 9.97 3.28 -10.35
CA LEU A 93 11.34 3.16 -10.83
C LEU A 93 11.45 2.51 -12.23
N ALA A 94 10.33 2.03 -12.79
CA ALA A 94 10.32 1.31 -14.07
C ALA A 94 11.05 2.03 -15.20
N PRO A 95 10.95 3.36 -15.38
CA PRO A 95 11.68 4.07 -16.44
C PRO A 95 13.21 3.95 -16.35
N ALA A 96 13.76 3.85 -15.13
CA ALA A 96 15.19 3.62 -14.91
C ALA A 96 15.55 2.14 -15.02
N LEU A 97 14.73 1.25 -14.47
CA LEU A 97 14.98 -0.20 -14.49
C LEU A 97 14.96 -0.79 -15.91
N ARG A 98 14.09 -0.30 -16.80
CA ARG A 98 13.94 -0.79 -18.18
C ARG A 98 15.10 -0.48 -19.11
N VAL A 99 15.91 0.53 -18.79
CA VAL A 99 17.05 0.94 -19.62
C VAL A 99 18.37 0.27 -19.19
N VAL A 100 18.35 -0.54 -18.14
CA VAL A 100 19.52 -1.31 -17.71
C VAL A 100 19.65 -2.55 -18.59
N LEU A 101 20.73 -2.62 -19.37
CA LEU A 101 20.98 -3.71 -20.32
C LEU A 101 22.12 -4.65 -19.90
N GLU A 102 22.96 -4.22 -18.96
CA GLU A 102 24.11 -5.00 -18.51
C GLU A 102 23.65 -6.23 -17.73
N ARG A 103 24.07 -7.42 -18.17
CA ARG A 103 23.61 -8.71 -17.61
C ARG A 103 23.74 -8.78 -16.08
N ASN A 104 24.90 -8.40 -15.54
CA ASN A 104 25.15 -8.48 -14.09
C ASN A 104 24.24 -7.52 -13.32
N ALA A 105 24.03 -6.31 -13.84
CA ALA A 105 23.12 -5.35 -13.25
C ALA A 105 21.66 -5.85 -13.32
N VAL A 106 21.23 -6.41 -14.44
CA VAL A 106 19.88 -6.99 -14.58
C VAL A 106 19.67 -8.15 -13.59
N LEU A 107 20.63 -9.05 -13.44
CA LEU A 107 20.54 -10.15 -12.47
C LEU A 107 20.44 -9.63 -11.04
N PHE A 108 21.30 -8.68 -10.67
CA PHE A 108 21.24 -8.02 -9.37
C PHE A 108 19.88 -7.35 -9.13
N LEU A 109 19.39 -6.56 -10.08
CA LEU A 109 18.12 -5.84 -9.95
C LEU A 109 16.95 -6.82 -9.85
N ARG A 110 16.93 -7.89 -10.65
CA ARG A 110 15.88 -8.91 -10.59
C ARG A 110 15.86 -9.64 -9.25
N GLU A 111 17.04 -9.93 -8.69
CA GLU A 111 17.16 -10.54 -7.35
C GLU A 111 16.71 -9.56 -6.26
N ALA A 112 17.17 -8.31 -6.32
CA ALA A 112 16.86 -7.30 -5.32
C ALA A 112 15.37 -6.92 -5.30
N VAL A 113 14.78 -6.71 -6.47
CA VAL A 113 13.36 -6.33 -6.65
C VAL A 113 12.42 -7.53 -6.43
N GLY A 114 12.88 -8.74 -6.80
CA GLY A 114 12.05 -9.95 -6.82
C GLY A 114 11.46 -10.22 -8.20
N ALA A 115 11.34 -11.50 -8.56
CA ALA A 115 11.00 -11.93 -9.91
C ALA A 115 9.60 -11.49 -10.38
N GLU A 116 8.62 -11.44 -9.48
CA GLU A 116 7.25 -11.04 -9.82
C GLU A 116 7.14 -9.55 -10.09
N LEU A 117 7.67 -8.72 -9.18
CA LEU A 117 7.73 -7.29 -9.34
C LEU A 117 8.59 -6.89 -10.54
N TRP A 118 9.68 -7.61 -10.81
CA TRP A 118 10.47 -7.40 -12.02
C TRP A 118 9.63 -7.63 -13.29
N ARG A 119 8.89 -8.74 -13.38
CA ARG A 119 7.99 -9.01 -14.52
C ARG A 119 6.95 -7.91 -14.68
N LEU A 120 6.33 -7.48 -13.58
CA LEU A 120 5.37 -6.40 -13.58
C LEU A 120 5.99 -5.09 -14.10
N VAL A 121 7.17 -4.72 -13.61
CA VAL A 121 7.91 -3.52 -14.05
C VAL A 121 8.21 -3.57 -15.55
N GLN A 122 8.45 -4.74 -16.13
CA GLN A 122 8.66 -4.84 -17.57
C GLN A 122 7.34 -4.74 -18.37
N ALA A 123 6.22 -5.22 -17.82
CA ALA A 123 4.94 -5.30 -18.51
C ALA A 123 4.05 -4.06 -18.37
N ALA A 124 3.98 -3.45 -17.19
CA ALA A 124 3.00 -2.41 -16.87
C ALA A 124 3.49 -1.01 -17.29
N ASP A 125 2.76 -0.30 -18.14
CA ASP A 125 3.15 1.04 -18.59
C ASP A 125 2.22 2.15 -18.05
N PRO A 126 2.43 2.63 -16.81
CA PRO A 126 1.54 3.62 -16.21
C PRO A 126 1.65 5.00 -16.87
N TRP A 127 2.74 5.29 -17.60
CA TRP A 127 2.92 6.56 -18.33
C TRP A 127 2.25 6.56 -19.71
N ARG A 128 1.68 5.43 -20.16
CA ARG A 128 1.06 5.27 -21.50
C ARG A 128 1.98 5.77 -22.62
N GLY A 129 3.26 5.42 -22.52
CA GLY A 129 4.31 5.94 -23.37
C GLY A 129 5.59 6.26 -22.59
N ARG A 130 6.38 7.20 -23.11
CA ARG A 130 7.67 7.52 -22.52
C ARG A 130 7.50 8.38 -21.26
N ALA A 131 7.94 7.85 -20.11
CA ALA A 131 8.07 8.64 -18.89
C ALA A 131 9.00 9.84 -19.09
N SER A 132 8.81 10.89 -18.28
CA SER A 132 9.63 12.10 -18.37
C SER A 132 11.12 11.80 -18.13
N GLU A 133 11.98 12.57 -18.78
CA GLU A 133 13.43 12.45 -18.60
C GLU A 133 13.84 12.65 -17.14
N THR A 134 13.18 13.59 -16.45
CA THR A 134 13.40 13.87 -15.03
C THR A 134 13.19 12.64 -14.15
N ILE A 135 12.08 11.91 -14.32
CA ILE A 135 11.80 10.69 -13.55
C ILE A 135 12.88 9.65 -13.80
N ARG A 136 13.30 9.48 -15.06
CA ARG A 136 14.37 8.54 -15.41
C ARG A 136 15.69 8.91 -14.74
N LEU A 137 16.09 10.19 -14.76
CA LEU A 137 17.30 10.67 -14.10
C LEU A 137 17.26 10.48 -12.59
N MET A 138 16.12 10.78 -11.95
CA MET A 138 15.92 10.57 -10.52
C MET A 138 15.99 9.08 -10.15
N GLY A 139 15.37 8.21 -10.96
CA GLY A 139 15.46 6.76 -10.79
C GLY A 139 16.90 6.25 -10.91
N ASN A 140 17.64 6.72 -11.92
CA ASN A 140 19.06 6.37 -12.10
C ASN A 140 19.92 6.84 -10.91
N ALA A 141 19.70 8.06 -10.42
CA ALA A 141 20.40 8.58 -9.25
C ALA A 141 20.12 7.74 -7.99
N LEU A 142 18.88 7.28 -7.80
CA LEU A 142 18.52 6.36 -6.72
C LEU A 142 19.25 5.03 -6.87
N LEU A 143 19.24 4.42 -8.06
CA LEU A 143 19.97 3.17 -8.32
C LEU A 143 21.47 3.31 -8.02
N GLN A 144 22.08 4.41 -8.46
CA GLN A 144 23.50 4.71 -8.18
C GLN A 144 23.78 4.85 -6.69
N ARG A 145 22.90 5.53 -5.94
CA ARG A 145 23.03 5.67 -4.47
C ARG A 145 22.93 4.33 -3.75
N CYS A 146 22.11 3.40 -4.24
CA CYS A 146 22.03 2.05 -3.68
C CYS A 146 23.23 1.18 -4.06
N GLY A 147 23.90 1.47 -5.16
CA GLY A 147 25.01 0.66 -5.66
C GLY A 147 24.61 -0.81 -5.84
N HIS A 148 25.40 -1.73 -5.30
CA HIS A 148 25.13 -3.18 -5.30
C HIS A 148 24.52 -3.67 -3.97
N ASP A 149 23.91 -2.77 -3.19
CA ASP A 149 23.23 -3.14 -1.96
C ASP A 149 21.73 -3.41 -2.21
N ALA A 150 21.37 -4.70 -2.23
CA ALA A 150 20.00 -5.14 -2.44
C ALA A 150 19.05 -4.72 -1.31
N ALA A 151 19.54 -4.61 -0.07
CA ALA A 151 18.73 -4.17 1.06
C ALA A 151 18.45 -2.67 0.97
N ALA A 152 19.46 -1.86 0.61
CA ALA A 152 19.27 -0.44 0.36
C ALA A 152 18.30 -0.17 -0.79
N LEU A 153 18.38 -0.95 -1.88
CA LEU A 153 17.45 -0.84 -3.00
C LEU A 153 16.02 -1.20 -2.59
N ARG A 154 15.81 -2.33 -1.90
CA ARG A 154 14.49 -2.72 -1.40
C ARG A 154 13.89 -1.66 -0.47
N SER A 155 14.70 -1.12 0.44
CA SER A 155 14.27 -0.04 1.33
C SER A 155 13.86 1.21 0.53
N SER A 156 14.68 1.63 -0.43
CA SER A 156 14.40 2.81 -1.25
C SER A 156 13.16 2.65 -2.13
N LEU A 157 12.94 1.46 -2.71
CA LEU A 157 11.71 1.14 -3.44
C LEU A 157 10.49 1.20 -2.52
N PHE A 158 10.59 0.63 -1.32
CA PHE A 158 9.49 0.68 -0.36
C PHE A 158 9.16 2.11 0.07
N GLU A 159 10.17 2.91 0.41
CA GLU A 159 9.99 4.35 0.71
C GLU A 159 9.35 5.08 -0.47
N ARG A 160 9.77 4.80 -1.70
CA ARG A 160 9.18 5.42 -2.87
C ARG A 160 7.71 5.05 -3.00
N GLY A 161 7.38 3.78 -2.87
CA GLY A 161 6.02 3.27 -2.94
C GLY A 161 5.09 3.87 -1.88
N LYS A 162 5.60 4.11 -0.66
CA LYS A 162 4.84 4.82 0.39
C LYS A 162 4.42 6.20 -0.07
N ILE A 163 5.32 6.92 -0.71
CA ILE A 163 5.05 8.29 -1.16
C ILE A 163 4.04 8.31 -2.31
N GLU A 164 4.11 7.36 -3.25
CA GLU A 164 3.06 7.24 -4.28
C GLU A 164 1.69 6.93 -3.68
N PHE A 165 1.63 6.01 -2.72
CA PHE A 165 0.37 5.58 -2.13
C PHE A 165 -0.25 6.66 -1.24
N LEU A 166 0.57 7.28 -0.38
CA LEU A 166 0.15 8.40 0.45
C LEU A 166 -0.24 9.62 -0.39
N GLY A 167 0.47 9.90 -1.49
CA GLY A 167 0.12 10.98 -2.41
C GLY A 167 -1.20 10.73 -3.14
N HIS A 168 -1.50 9.48 -3.50
CA HIS A 168 -2.83 9.08 -4.00
C HIS A 168 -3.92 9.31 -2.95
N ALA A 169 -3.71 8.83 -1.72
CA ALA A 169 -4.65 9.02 -0.64
C ALA A 169 -4.86 10.51 -0.29
N GLU A 170 -3.80 11.33 -0.34
CA GLU A 170 -3.84 12.76 -0.08
C GLU A 170 -4.69 13.52 -1.12
N ARG A 171 -4.59 13.14 -2.40
CA ARG A 171 -5.43 13.69 -3.47
C ARG A 171 -6.92 13.38 -3.27
N ALA A 172 -7.24 12.22 -2.69
CA ALA A 172 -8.61 11.85 -2.32
C ALA A 172 -9.07 12.51 -1.00
N GLY A 173 -8.13 12.84 -0.11
CA GLY A 173 -8.35 13.65 1.09
C GLY A 173 -7.33 13.42 2.21
N GLY A 174 -6.96 14.48 2.93
CA GLY A 174 -5.94 14.40 3.99
C GLY A 174 -6.23 13.37 5.10
N VAL A 175 -7.50 13.09 5.39
CA VAL A 175 -7.89 12.03 6.35
C VAL A 175 -7.54 10.64 5.84
N LEU A 176 -7.69 10.38 4.53
CA LEU A 176 -7.34 9.09 3.93
C LEU A 176 -5.83 8.89 3.95
N ALA A 177 -5.05 9.93 3.64
CA ALA A 177 -3.59 9.88 3.76
C ALA A 177 -3.14 9.61 5.20
N ALA A 178 -3.75 10.28 6.18
CA ALA A 178 -3.43 10.06 7.58
C ALA A 178 -3.80 8.63 8.04
N ARG A 179 -4.94 8.09 7.61
CA ARG A 179 -5.34 6.70 7.88
C ARG A 179 -4.37 5.71 7.24
N LEU A 180 -4.01 5.88 5.97
CA LEU A 180 -3.03 5.04 5.31
C LEU A 180 -1.65 5.14 5.98
N GLY A 181 -1.28 6.33 6.47
CA GLY A 181 -0.07 6.56 7.25
C GLY A 181 0.07 5.68 8.49
N LEU A 182 -1.07 5.29 9.10
CA LEU A 182 -1.10 4.35 10.22
C LEU A 182 -0.68 2.93 9.83
N ALA A 183 -0.67 2.56 8.56
CA ALA A 183 -0.16 1.26 8.10
C ALA A 183 1.37 1.16 8.15
N TYR A 184 2.07 2.29 8.31
CA TYR A 184 3.52 2.38 8.26
C TYR A 184 4.17 2.70 9.61
N ALA A 185 5.43 2.27 9.74
CA ALA A 185 6.27 2.57 10.89
C ALA A 185 6.70 4.06 10.96
N ALA A 186 6.84 4.69 9.80
CA ALA A 186 7.14 6.10 9.72
C ALA A 186 6.50 6.64 8.46
N ILE A 187 5.81 7.77 8.61
CA ILE A 187 5.31 8.56 7.50
C ILE A 187 6.48 9.44 7.03
N PRO A 188 6.72 9.56 5.70
CA PRO A 188 7.69 10.51 5.16
C PRO A 188 7.46 11.94 5.70
N ALA A 189 8.53 12.72 5.83
CA ALA A 189 8.52 14.01 6.54
C ALA A 189 7.74 15.14 5.83
N GLU A 190 7.40 15.01 4.54
CA GLU A 190 6.75 16.06 3.74
C GLU A 190 5.60 15.51 2.86
N PRO A 191 4.60 16.36 2.53
CA PRO A 191 3.35 15.93 1.88
C PRO A 191 3.60 15.28 0.51
N CYS A 192 3.15 14.04 0.40
CA CYS A 192 3.56 13.07 -0.60
C CYS A 192 3.04 13.38 -2.01
N ALA A 193 1.93 14.12 -2.16
CA ALA A 193 1.32 14.35 -3.48
C ALA A 193 2.21 15.12 -4.47
N ARG A 194 3.07 16.03 -4.00
CA ARG A 194 3.97 16.84 -4.86
C ARG A 194 5.24 16.09 -5.27
N GLU A 195 5.53 14.97 -4.61
CA GLU A 195 6.73 14.17 -4.85
C GLU A 195 6.45 12.87 -5.61
N CYS A 196 5.19 12.59 -5.96
CA CYS A 196 4.81 11.43 -6.76
C CYS A 196 5.50 11.44 -8.12
N TRP A 197 6.07 10.31 -8.51
CA TRP A 197 6.64 10.08 -9.84
C TRP A 197 5.64 9.41 -10.77
N LEU A 198 4.70 8.64 -10.23
CA LEU A 198 3.65 8.03 -11.02
C LEU A 198 2.65 9.10 -11.49
N PRO A 199 2.07 8.93 -12.68
CA PRO A 199 0.92 9.73 -13.11
C PRO A 199 -0.21 9.66 -12.08
N ALA A 200 -0.99 10.74 -11.95
CA ALA A 200 -1.97 10.89 -10.88
C ALA A 200 -3.02 9.76 -10.85
N ASP A 201 -3.34 9.19 -12.02
CA ASP A 201 -4.32 8.13 -12.23
C ASP A 201 -3.73 6.71 -12.17
N ALA A 202 -2.40 6.56 -12.17
CA ALA A 202 -1.74 5.24 -12.23
C ALA A 202 -2.05 4.37 -11.00
N VAL A 203 -2.08 4.96 -9.80
CA VAL A 203 -2.40 4.22 -8.57
C VAL A 203 -3.86 3.75 -8.60
N ALA A 204 -4.79 4.61 -9.04
CA ALA A 204 -6.20 4.25 -9.19
C ALA A 204 -6.42 3.13 -10.21
N GLN A 205 -5.77 3.20 -11.38
CA GLN A 205 -5.80 2.13 -12.38
C GLN A 205 -5.28 0.81 -11.82
N ARG A 206 -4.20 0.87 -11.03
CA ARG A 206 -3.62 -0.32 -10.44
C ARG A 206 -4.51 -0.93 -9.34
N LEU A 207 -5.15 -0.09 -8.52
CA LEU A 207 -6.17 -0.53 -7.56
C LEU A 207 -7.34 -1.22 -8.27
N ALA A 208 -7.83 -0.66 -9.38
CA ALA A 208 -8.92 -1.26 -10.16
C ALA A 208 -8.55 -2.66 -10.68
N HIS A 209 -7.31 -2.86 -11.14
CA HIS A 209 -6.83 -4.18 -11.55
C HIS A 209 -6.81 -5.19 -10.39
N TYR A 210 -6.40 -4.78 -9.19
CA TYR A 210 -6.43 -5.65 -7.99
C TYR A 210 -7.84 -6.05 -7.56
N VAL A 211 -8.82 -5.18 -7.77
CA VAL A 211 -10.24 -5.50 -7.51
C VAL A 211 -10.79 -6.44 -8.59
N GLY A 212 -10.48 -6.19 -9.86
CA GLY A 212 -10.88 -7.05 -10.97
C GLY A 212 -10.40 -8.49 -10.81
N LEU A 213 -9.12 -8.68 -10.46
CA LEU A 213 -8.57 -10.02 -10.20
C LEU A 213 -9.28 -10.74 -9.04
N ALA A 214 -9.69 -10.01 -7.99
CA ALA A 214 -10.39 -10.61 -6.87
C ALA A 214 -11.83 -11.02 -7.23
N ALA A 215 -12.48 -10.29 -8.14
CA ALA A 215 -13.81 -10.62 -8.65
C ALA A 215 -13.79 -11.83 -9.59
N GLU A 216 -12.75 -11.97 -10.43
CA GLU A 216 -12.56 -13.12 -11.32
C GLU A 216 -12.36 -14.43 -10.53
N VAL A 217 -11.52 -14.41 -9.50
CA VAL A 217 -11.31 -15.58 -8.62
C VAL A 217 -12.57 -15.98 -7.86
N ALA A 218 -13.39 -15.01 -7.43
CA ALA A 218 -14.66 -15.29 -6.76
C ALA A 218 -15.74 -15.82 -7.72
N GLY A 219 -15.71 -15.39 -8.99
CA GLY A 219 -16.64 -15.86 -10.02
C GLY A 219 -16.35 -17.29 -10.51
N ASP A 220 -15.09 -17.72 -10.46
CA ASP A 220 -14.69 -19.09 -10.82
C ASP A 220 -15.08 -20.13 -9.75
N ASP A 221 -15.19 -19.73 -8.47
CA ASP A 221 -15.65 -20.62 -7.37
C ASP A 221 -17.18 -20.87 -7.39
N GLU A 222 -17.97 -20.07 -8.14
CA GLU A 222 -19.41 -20.28 -8.32
C GLU A 222 -19.74 -21.14 -9.57
N ALA A 223 -18.74 -21.56 -10.34
CA ALA A 223 -18.89 -22.29 -11.59
C ALA A 223 -18.59 -23.79 -11.47
N GLU A 224 -19.18 -24.48 -10.50
CA GLU A 224 -19.29 -25.95 -10.54
C GLU A 224 -20.70 -26.42 -10.16
N PRO A 225 -21.67 -26.46 -11.09
CA PRO A 225 -22.86 -27.28 -10.89
C PRO A 225 -22.46 -28.74 -11.12
N ALA A 226 -22.59 -29.55 -10.08
CA ALA A 226 -22.46 -31.00 -10.13
C ALA A 226 -23.26 -31.60 -11.31
N ALA A 227 -22.58 -32.41 -12.12
CA ALA A 227 -23.19 -33.33 -13.07
C ALA A 227 -23.40 -34.71 -12.43
#